data_AF-A0A4Y7RBP3-F1
#
_entry.id   AF-A0A4Y7RBP3-F1
#
_cell.length_a   1.000
_cell.length_b   1.000
_cell.length_c   1.000
_cell.angle_alpha   90.00
_cell.angle_beta   90.00
_cell.angle_gamma   90.00
#
_symmetry.space_group_name_H-M   'P 1'
#
loop_
_entity.id
_entity.type
_entity.pdbx_description
1 polymer ?
#
loop_
_entity_poly.entity_id
_entity_poly.type
_entity_poly.pdbx_seq_one_letter_code
_entity_poly.pdbx_strand_id
1 'polypeptide(L)' 'MPRTTKGLELSRKGNIVASLETGATSKPGVYAGGDVVTGAATVILAMGAGRTAAKSIHGYLLGK' A
#
# COMPACT_ATOMS: atom_id res chain seq x y z
N MET A 1 9.33 10.37 -15.81
CA MET A 1 8.44 10.10 -14.67
C MET A 1 7.46 9.02 -15.11
N PRO A 2 7.34 7.88 -14.40
CA PRO A 2 6.33 6.87 -14.72
C PRO A 2 4.95 7.52 -14.77
N ARG A 3 4.11 7.15 -15.74
CA ARG A 3 2.72 7.62 -15.80
C ARG A 3 1.92 6.88 -14.74
N THR A 4 1.43 7.59 -13.74
CA THR A 4 0.75 7.00 -12.58
C THR A 4 -0.68 7.51 -12.45
N THR A 5 -1.44 6.86 -11.58
CA THR A 5 -2.81 7.25 -11.25
C THR A 5 -2.82 8.60 -10.53
N LYS A 6 -3.71 9.50 -10.93
CA LYS A 6 -3.91 10.80 -10.24
C LYS A 6 -4.26 10.57 -8.77
N GLY A 7 -3.57 11.31 -7.89
CA GLY A 7 -3.74 11.23 -6.44
C GLY A 7 -3.04 10.05 -5.77
N LEU A 8 -2.16 9.33 -6.50
CA LEU A 8 -1.32 8.27 -5.93
C LEU A 8 0.13 8.75 -5.86
N GLU A 9 0.62 8.93 -4.65
CA GLU A 9 2.00 9.35 -4.39
C GLU A 9 2.98 8.19 -4.55
N LEU A 10 4.11 8.50 -5.18
CA LEU A 10 5.23 7.59 -5.31
C LEU A 10 6.49 8.18 -4.67
N SER A 11 7.33 7.30 -4.17
CA SER A 11 8.70 7.63 -3.78
C SER A 11 9.55 8.01 -5.00
N ARG A 12 10.72 8.61 -4.76
CA ARG A 12 11.69 8.94 -5.83
C ARG A 12 12.12 7.73 -6.68
N LYS A 13 12.01 6.51 -6.12
CA LYS A 13 12.34 5.25 -6.80
C LYS A 13 11.17 4.63 -7.58
N GLY A 14 9.98 5.24 -7.53
CA GLY A 14 8.78 4.73 -8.20
C GLY A 14 7.92 3.76 -7.39
N ASN A 15 8.31 3.44 -6.15
CA ASN A 15 7.48 2.64 -5.23
C ASN A 15 6.29 3.45 -4.71
N ILE A 16 5.17 2.79 -4.44
CA ILE A 16 3.98 3.40 -3.87
C ILE A 16 4.26 3.82 -2.42
N VAL A 17 3.90 5.07 -2.09
CA VAL A 17 3.91 5.52 -0.70
C VAL A 17 2.63 5.01 -0.04
N ALA A 18 2.79 4.12 0.93
CA ALA A 18 1.70 3.58 1.74
C ALA A 18 2.11 3.51 3.22
N SER A 19 1.14 3.63 4.12
CA SER A 19 1.36 3.41 5.55
C SER A 19 1.74 1.95 5.81
N LEU A 20 2.81 1.72 6.59
CA LEU A 20 3.22 0.37 6.97
C LEU A 20 2.24 -0.30 7.95
N GLU A 21 1.46 0.50 8.68
CA GLU A 21 0.51 0.00 9.69
C GLU A 21 -0.86 -0.33 9.12
N THR A 22 -1.24 0.29 8.00
CA THR A 22 -2.58 0.12 7.42
C THR A 22 -2.55 -0.29 5.95
N GLY A 23 -1.45 -0.11 5.24
CA GLY A 23 -1.36 -0.24 3.79
C GLY A 23 -2.05 0.89 3.02
N ALA A 24 -2.57 1.92 3.69
CA ALA A 24 -3.29 3.01 3.04
C ALA A 24 -2.35 3.88 2.20
N THR A 25 -2.76 4.20 0.98
CA THR A 25 -2.04 5.14 0.10
C THR A 25 -2.60 6.55 0.25
N SER A 26 -1.99 7.53 -0.42
CA SER A 26 -2.55 8.89 -0.52
C SER A 26 -3.87 8.98 -1.29
N LYS A 27 -4.26 7.91 -2.01
CA LYS A 27 -5.57 7.82 -2.67
C LYS A 27 -6.57 7.08 -1.78
N PRO A 28 -7.69 7.72 -1.36
CA PRO A 28 -8.71 7.07 -0.55
C PRO A 28 -9.27 5.81 -1.21
N GLY A 29 -9.44 4.75 -0.42
CA GLY A 29 -9.92 3.45 -0.88
C GLY A 29 -8.87 2.61 -1.64
N VAL A 30 -7.64 3.11 -1.82
CA VAL A 30 -6.55 2.39 -2.48
C VAL A 30 -5.46 2.06 -1.46
N TYR A 31 -5.07 0.78 -1.46
CA TYR A 31 -4.11 0.20 -0.52
C TYR A 31 -2.99 -0.52 -1.27
N ALA A 32 -1.81 -0.58 -0.66
CA ALA A 32 -0.65 -1.27 -1.19
C ALA A 32 0.16 -1.94 -0.06
N GLY A 33 0.83 -3.04 -0.39
CA GLY A 33 1.69 -3.77 0.54
C GLY A 33 2.69 -4.66 -0.21
N GLY A 34 3.74 -5.08 0.49
CA GLY A 34 4.85 -5.86 -0.08
C GLY A 34 5.86 -5.02 -0.86
N ASP A 35 6.58 -5.65 -1.78
CA ASP A 35 7.75 -5.07 -2.45
C ASP A 35 7.46 -3.76 -3.20
N VAL A 36 6.22 -3.55 -3.65
CA VAL A 36 5.78 -2.32 -4.31
C VAL A 36 5.81 -1.10 -3.38
N VAL A 37 5.85 -1.32 -2.05
CA VAL A 37 5.93 -0.29 -1.01
C VAL A 37 7.33 -0.26 -0.41
N THR A 38 7.84 -1.40 0.07
CA THR A 38 9.10 -1.48 0.83
C THR A 38 10.35 -1.60 -0.03
N GLY A 39 10.20 -1.90 -1.32
CA GLY A 39 11.29 -2.45 -2.13
C GLY A 39 11.53 -3.92 -1.81
N ALA A 40 12.56 -4.52 -2.43
CA ALA A 40 12.88 -5.94 -2.34
C ALA A 40 12.84 -6.46 -0.89
N ALA A 41 11.87 -7.32 -0.59
CA ALA A 41 11.66 -7.91 0.73
C ALA A 41 11.52 -9.44 0.61
N THR A 42 11.35 -10.10 1.74
CA THR A 42 11.08 -11.53 1.77
C THR A 42 9.59 -11.80 1.59
N VAL A 43 9.24 -13.00 1.10
CA VAL A 43 7.83 -13.41 0.90
C VAL A 43 7.01 -13.29 2.19
N ILE A 44 7.59 -13.60 3.35
CA ILE A 44 6.88 -13.50 4.64
C ILE A 44 6.51 -12.06 4.99
N LEU A 45 7.36 -11.08 4.67
CA LEU A 45 7.07 -9.67 4.89
C LEU A 45 5.99 -9.16 3.93
N ALA A 46 6.04 -9.59 2.66
CA ALA A 46 5.01 -9.26 1.69
C ALA A 46 3.63 -9.82 2.10
N MET A 47 3.60 -11.07 2.60
CA MET A 47 2.37 -11.68 3.13
C MET A 47 1.85 -10.95 4.37
N GLY A 48 2.72 -10.52 5.28
CA GLY A 48 2.37 -9.70 6.44
C GLY A 48 1.75 -8.36 6.04
N ALA A 49 2.39 -7.65 5.12
CA ALA A 49 1.87 -6.38 4.59
C ALA A 49 0.52 -6.56 3.89
N GLY A 50 0.33 -7.65 3.14
CA GLY A 50 -0.95 -7.99 2.52
C GLY A 50 -2.07 -8.22 3.54
N ARG A 51 -1.78 -8.93 4.63
CA ARG A 51 -2.75 -9.14 5.73
C ARG A 51 -3.13 -7.82 6.41
N THR A 52 -2.16 -6.95 6.66
CA THR A 52 -2.38 -5.62 7.22
C THR A 52 -3.27 -4.76 6.32
N ALA A 53 -2.95 -4.70 5.02
CA ALA A 53 -3.76 -3.98 4.04
C ALA A 53 -5.19 -4.53 3.96
N ALA A 54 -5.36 -5.85 3.94
CA ALA A 54 -6.67 -6.49 3.90
C ALA A 54 -7.55 -6.14 5.12
N LYS A 55 -6.95 -6.08 6.33
CA LYS A 55 -7.66 -5.66 7.55
C LYS A 55 -8.17 -4.22 7.44
N SER A 56 -7.35 -3.31 6.91
CA SER A 56 -7.74 -1.91 6.72
C SER A 56 -8.78 -1.72 5.63
N ILE A 57 -8.66 -2.46 4.51
CA ILE A 57 -9.68 -2.51 3.46
C ILE A 57 -11.02 -2.96 4.05
N HIS A 58 -10.99 -4.01 4.87
CA HIS A 58 -12.19 -4.52 5.53
C HIS A 58 -12.83 -3.46 6.44
N GLY A 59 -12.04 -2.73 7.24
CA GLY A 59 -12.54 -1.62 8.05
C GLY A 59 -13.17 -0.52 7.20
N TYR A 60 -12.48 -0.10 6.14
CA TYR A 60 -12.95 0.93 5.21
C TYR A 60 -14.28 0.56 4.53
N LEU A 61 -14.41 -0.68 4.05
CA LEU A 61 -15.63 -1.15 3.40
C LEU A 61 -16.81 -1.30 4.37
N LEU A 62 -16.54 -1.54 5.65
CA LEU A 62 -17.57 -1.64 6.68
C LEU A 62 -17.91 -0.30 7.34
N GLY A 63 -17.24 0.81 6.96
CA GLY A 63 -17.42 2.12 7.58
C GLY A 63 -17.05 2.16 9.07
N LYS A 64 -16.09 1.31 9.47
CA LYS A 64 -15.56 1.24 10.85
C LYS A 64 -14.38 2.18 11.05
#